data_AF-A0A843CMN0-F1
#
_entry.id   AF-A0A843CMN0-F1
#
_cell.length_a   1.000
_cell.length_b   1.000
_cell.length_c   1.000
_cell.angle_alpha   90.00
_cell.angle_beta   90.00
_cell.angle_gamma   90.00
#
_symmetry.space_group_name_H-M   'P 1'
#
loop_
_entity.id
_entity.type
_entity.pdbx_description
1 polymer ?
#
loop_
_entity_poly.entity_id
_entity_poly.type
_entity_poly.pdbx_seq_one_letter_code
_entity_poly.pdbx_strand_id
1 'polypeptide(L)'
;MAGITVTPLAFESLGVRSMCTLVRTRDVTILLDAGVALGPRFRLMPHPKEFKARDEARKRINAAAKKAQVVTISHYHNDHHTPNYLDPVWLGSSPELSKQTYRGKIILAKDFRKKINTAQRRRGWMFKQAAEKWAEKFETADGGTFQFGQTTIRFPDPVSHGEDESGL
;
A
#
# COMPACT_ATOMS: atom_id res chain seq x y z
N MET A 1 14.35 23.77 -11.89
CA MET A 1 13.34 22.81 -12.37
C MET A 1 12.60 22.18 -11.19
N ALA A 2 11.27 22.02 -11.26
CA ALA A 2 10.55 21.14 -10.33
C ALA A 2 10.82 19.71 -10.79
N GLY A 3 11.75 19.00 -10.16
CA GLY A 3 11.90 17.58 -10.46
C GLY A 3 10.80 16.79 -9.77
N ILE A 4 10.20 15.84 -10.47
CA ILE A 4 9.51 14.72 -9.82
C ILE A 4 10.60 13.73 -9.41
N THR A 5 10.72 13.47 -8.11
CA THR A 5 11.64 12.45 -7.60
C THR A 5 10.87 11.18 -7.31
N VAL A 6 11.30 10.07 -7.91
CA VAL A 6 10.71 8.74 -7.70
C VAL A 6 11.74 7.87 -6.99
N THR A 7 11.36 7.31 -5.84
CA THR A 7 12.26 6.49 -5.02
C THR A 7 11.59 5.15 -4.70
N PRO A 8 12.03 4.06 -5.35
CA PRO A 8 11.65 2.70 -4.97
C PRO A 8 12.04 2.40 -3.52
N LEU A 9 11.12 1.88 -2.70
CA LEU A 9 11.38 1.57 -1.28
C LEU A 9 11.43 0.07 -1.00
N ALA A 10 10.53 -0.70 -1.62
CA ALA A 10 10.43 -2.14 -1.44
C ALA A 10 9.76 -2.78 -2.66
N PHE A 11 10.37 -3.85 -3.15
CA PHE A 11 9.99 -4.61 -4.35
C PHE A 11 10.39 -6.09 -4.16
N GLU A 12 10.18 -6.92 -5.19
CA GLU A 12 10.61 -8.32 -5.19
C GLU A 12 12.13 -8.45 -4.94
N SER A 13 12.50 -8.86 -3.72
CA SER A 13 13.89 -9.07 -3.32
C SER A 13 13.99 -9.90 -2.05
N LEU A 14 14.78 -10.98 -2.06
CA LEU A 14 14.97 -11.87 -0.90
C LEU A 14 13.65 -12.27 -0.22
N GLY A 15 12.64 -12.63 -1.03
CA GLY A 15 11.33 -13.13 -0.55
C GLY A 15 10.32 -12.08 -0.18
N VAL A 16 10.76 -10.82 -0.15
CA VAL A 16 9.92 -9.65 0.02
C VAL A 16 9.16 -9.39 -1.26
N ARG A 17 7.84 -9.28 -1.19
CA ARG A 17 6.93 -8.76 -2.22
C ARG A 17 6.41 -7.40 -1.79
N SER A 18 6.43 -6.43 -2.69
CA SER A 18 5.94 -5.07 -2.50
C SER A 18 5.96 -4.32 -3.83
N MET A 19 5.29 -3.16 -3.87
CA MET A 19 5.42 -2.17 -4.93
C MET A 19 5.57 -0.75 -4.34
N CYS A 20 6.14 -0.65 -3.13
CA CYS A 20 6.11 0.60 -2.40
C CYS A 20 7.09 1.61 -2.99
N THR A 21 6.55 2.76 -3.41
CA THR A 21 7.32 3.83 -4.07
C THR A 21 7.00 5.18 -3.46
N LEU A 22 8.02 5.99 -3.20
CA LEU A 22 7.85 7.36 -2.75
C LEU A 22 8.02 8.32 -3.91
N VAL A 23 6.98 9.10 -4.18
CA VAL A 23 6.99 10.15 -5.19
C VAL A 23 6.98 11.50 -4.50
N ARG A 24 7.93 12.36 -4.86
CA ARG A 24 8.01 13.73 -4.37
C ARG A 24 7.89 14.71 -5.51
N THR A 25 7.02 15.67 -5.31
CA THR A 25 6.87 16.86 -6.14
C THR A 25 7.16 18.09 -5.29
N ARG A 26 7.05 19.29 -5.87
CA ARG A 26 7.12 20.54 -5.09
C ARG A 26 5.93 20.72 -4.16
N ASP A 27 4.75 20.21 -4.54
CA ASP A 27 3.50 20.48 -3.83
C ASP A 27 3.14 19.38 -2.83
N VAL A 28 3.46 18.12 -3.16
CA VAL A 28 3.01 16.95 -2.39
C VAL A 28 4.03 15.81 -2.40
N THR A 29 4.12 15.12 -1.26
CA THR A 29 4.82 13.84 -1.14
C THR A 29 3.79 12.71 -1.05
N ILE A 30 3.90 11.73 -1.94
CA ILE A 30 2.96 10.65 -2.14
C ILE A 30 3.67 9.32 -1.89
N LEU A 31 3.12 8.50 -1.01
CA LEU A 31 3.57 7.12 -0.79
C LEU A 31 2.63 6.16 -1.53
N LEU A 32 3.12 5.55 -2.59
CA LEU A 32 2.38 4.55 -3.34
C LEU A 32 2.49 3.20 -2.63
N ASP A 33 1.35 2.56 -2.40
CA ASP A 33 1.20 1.17 -1.96
C ASP A 33 2.13 0.78 -0.81
N ALA A 34 1.83 1.30 0.38
CA ALA A 34 2.61 1.12 1.61
C ALA A 34 2.52 -0.31 2.19
N GLY A 35 2.68 -1.35 1.37
CA GLY A 35 2.62 -2.75 1.77
C GLY A 35 3.95 -3.47 1.65
N VAL A 36 4.06 -4.59 2.36
CA VAL A 36 5.17 -5.53 2.23
C VAL A 36 4.73 -6.89 2.78
N ALA A 37 5.06 -7.96 2.07
CA ALA A 37 4.77 -9.33 2.50
C ALA A 37 5.91 -10.28 2.13
N LEU A 38 6.03 -11.39 2.85
CA LEU A 38 6.79 -12.55 2.43
C LEU A 38 5.88 -13.54 1.70
N GLY A 39 6.39 -14.16 0.64
CA GLY A 39 5.68 -15.24 -0.05
C GLY A 39 6.08 -16.62 0.50
N PRO A 40 5.13 -17.54 0.74
CA PRO A 40 5.49 -18.93 1.06
C PRO A 40 6.22 -19.57 -0.12
N ARG A 41 7.30 -20.30 0.16
CA ARG A 41 8.06 -21.02 -0.88
C ARG A 41 8.27 -22.46 -0.44
N PHE A 42 8.00 -23.40 -1.36
CA PHE A 42 8.24 -24.83 -1.13
C PHE A 42 7.62 -25.39 0.17
N ARG A 43 6.53 -24.76 0.67
CA ARG A 43 5.90 -25.08 1.96
C ARG A 43 6.84 -24.95 3.17
N LEU A 44 7.90 -24.14 3.05
CA LEU A 44 8.83 -23.82 4.12
C LEU A 44 8.52 -22.46 4.74
N MET A 45 8.92 -22.32 6.01
CA MET A 45 8.94 -21.02 6.68
C MET A 45 10.01 -20.13 6.05
N PRO A 46 9.83 -18.79 6.07
CA PRO A 46 10.83 -17.88 5.54
C PRO A 46 12.18 -18.06 6.24
N HIS A 47 13.25 -17.96 5.47
CA HIS A 47 14.61 -17.97 5.98
C HIS A 47 14.85 -16.71 6.84
N PRO A 48 15.68 -16.75 7.90
CA PRO A 48 16.03 -15.57 8.72
C PRO A 48 16.44 -14.31 7.93
N LYS A 49 17.12 -14.50 6.80
CA LYS A 49 17.48 -13.40 5.88
C LYS A 49 16.26 -12.73 5.21
N GLU A 50 15.21 -13.49 4.91
CA GLU A 50 13.96 -12.97 4.34
C GLU A 50 13.20 -12.15 5.39
N PHE A 51 13.14 -12.62 6.64
CA PHE A 51 12.60 -11.83 7.75
C PHE A 51 13.34 -10.50 7.91
N LYS A 52 14.68 -10.52 7.89
CA LYS A 52 15.49 -9.30 7.96
C LYS A 52 15.19 -8.36 6.79
N ALA A 53 15.10 -8.88 5.57
CA ALA A 53 14.78 -8.09 4.38
C ALA A 53 13.39 -7.44 4.47
N ARG A 54 12.38 -8.18 4.93
CA ARG A 54 11.02 -7.66 5.18
C ARG A 54 11.03 -6.53 6.21
N ASP A 55 11.74 -6.73 7.32
CA ASP A 55 11.78 -5.74 8.41
C ASP A 55 12.53 -4.46 7.99
N GLU A 56 13.60 -4.59 7.19
CA GLU A 56 14.28 -3.45 6.58
C GLU A 56 13.39 -2.71 5.58
N ALA A 57 12.65 -3.43 4.74
CA ALA A 57 11.64 -2.85 3.85
C ALA A 57 10.57 -2.09 4.65
N ARG A 58 10.02 -2.70 5.71
CA ARG A 58 9.06 -2.06 6.61
C ARG A 58 9.62 -0.79 7.24
N LYS A 59 10.88 -0.79 7.69
CA LYS A 59 11.55 0.41 8.22
C LYS A 59 11.62 1.54 7.18
N ARG A 60 11.99 1.23 5.93
CA ARG A 60 12.02 2.21 4.83
C ARG A 60 10.62 2.78 4.54
N ILE A 61 9.61 1.92 4.45
CA ILE A 61 8.21 2.32 4.24
C ILE A 61 7.74 3.24 5.37
N ASN A 62 7.95 2.87 6.63
CA ASN A 62 7.53 3.67 7.78
C ASN A 62 8.25 5.04 7.84
N ALA A 63 9.54 5.08 7.51
CA ALA A 63 10.29 6.33 7.43
C ALA A 63 9.77 7.24 6.30
N ALA A 64 9.32 6.66 5.19
CA ALA A 64 8.69 7.39 4.10
C ALA A 64 7.28 7.88 4.44
N ALA A 65 6.47 7.04 5.09
CA ALA A 65 5.10 7.39 5.52
C ALA A 65 5.07 8.62 6.44
N LYS A 66 6.07 8.76 7.32
CA LYS A 66 6.24 9.97 8.15
C LYS A 66 6.36 11.26 7.34
N LYS A 67 6.92 11.19 6.12
CA LYS A 67 7.17 12.32 5.23
C LYS A 67 6.08 12.50 4.18
N ALA A 68 5.19 11.52 4.01
CA ALA A 68 4.13 11.55 3.01
C ALA A 68 2.91 12.32 3.54
N GLN A 69 2.24 13.03 2.64
CA GLN A 69 0.94 13.66 2.88
C GLN A 69 -0.17 12.76 2.33
N VAL A 70 0.07 12.17 1.16
CA VAL A 70 -0.87 11.27 0.47
C VAL A 70 -0.34 9.84 0.51
N VAL A 71 -1.23 8.87 0.73
CA VAL A 71 -0.94 7.45 0.56
C VAL A 71 -1.94 6.85 -0.41
N THR A 72 -1.46 6.09 -1.40
CA THR A 72 -2.34 5.43 -2.37
C THR A 72 -2.46 3.95 -2.09
N ILE A 73 -3.60 3.37 -2.48
CA ILE A 73 -3.84 1.93 -2.44
C ILE A 73 -4.38 1.50 -3.80
N SER A 74 -3.55 0.83 -4.59
CA SER A 74 -3.93 0.34 -5.91
C SER A 74 -4.86 -0.86 -5.85
N HIS A 75 -4.68 -1.75 -4.88
CA HIS A 75 -5.55 -2.90 -4.61
C HIS A 75 -5.23 -3.51 -3.24
N TYR A 76 -5.86 -4.64 -2.89
CA TYR A 76 -5.92 -5.15 -1.51
C TYR A 76 -5.22 -6.50 -1.34
N HIS A 77 -4.13 -6.72 -2.07
CA HIS A 77 -3.12 -7.69 -1.66
C HIS A 77 -2.27 -7.12 -0.53
N ASN A 78 -1.82 -7.98 0.39
CA ASN A 78 -1.16 -7.57 1.63
C ASN A 78 0.23 -6.94 1.40
N ASP A 79 0.81 -7.11 0.22
CA ASP A 79 2.04 -6.46 -0.23
C ASP A 79 1.82 -5.04 -0.80
N HIS A 80 0.56 -4.59 -0.92
CA HIS A 80 0.21 -3.24 -1.40
C HIS A 80 -0.32 -2.29 -0.32
N HIS A 81 -0.65 -2.80 0.86
CA HIS A 81 -1.05 -1.97 2.00
C HIS A 81 -0.48 -2.51 3.31
N THR A 82 -0.40 -1.68 4.34
CA THR A 82 -0.08 -2.12 5.70
C THR A 82 -1.37 -2.58 6.38
N PRO A 83 -1.56 -3.87 6.69
CA PRO A 83 -2.78 -4.33 7.33
C PRO A 83 -2.85 -3.95 8.80
N ASN A 84 -4.07 -3.84 9.32
CA ASN A 84 -4.36 -3.42 10.70
C ASN A 84 -4.43 -4.58 11.71
N TYR A 85 -3.92 -5.75 11.36
CA TYR A 85 -3.91 -6.94 12.22
C TYR A 85 -2.48 -7.44 12.43
N LEU A 86 -2.29 -8.19 13.51
CA LEU A 86 -1.01 -8.77 13.86
C LEU A 86 -0.70 -9.95 12.92
N ASP A 87 0.40 -9.84 12.18
CA ASP A 87 1.00 -10.96 11.45
C ASP A 87 2.53 -10.80 11.52
N PRO A 88 3.20 -11.51 12.44
CA PRO A 88 4.64 -11.41 12.63
C PRO A 88 5.44 -12.22 11.62
N VAL A 89 4.81 -13.11 10.85
CA VAL A 89 5.49 -14.07 9.97
C VAL A 89 5.55 -13.54 8.55
N TRP A 90 4.41 -13.21 7.96
CA TRP A 90 4.37 -12.88 6.54
C TRP A 90 4.47 -11.38 6.33
N LEU A 91 3.78 -10.59 7.15
CA LEU A 91 3.56 -9.17 6.85
C LEU A 91 4.39 -8.23 7.73
N GLY A 92 4.83 -8.72 8.89
CA GLY A 92 5.42 -7.90 9.93
C GLY A 92 4.51 -6.72 10.28
N SER A 93 3.19 -6.96 10.34
CA SER A 93 2.16 -5.93 10.51
C SER A 93 1.58 -5.97 11.92
N SER A 94 1.09 -4.81 12.35
CA SER A 94 0.32 -4.65 13.60
C SER A 94 -0.68 -3.49 13.45
N PRO A 95 -1.72 -3.41 14.31
CA PRO A 95 -2.60 -2.25 14.35
C PRO A 95 -1.86 -0.91 14.52
N GLU A 96 -0.81 -0.90 15.34
CA GLU A 96 0.02 0.28 15.62
C GLU A 96 0.80 0.71 14.38
N LEU A 97 1.39 -0.24 13.64
CA LEU A 97 2.09 0.04 12.39
C LEU A 97 1.14 0.58 11.31
N SER A 98 -0.06 -0.01 11.20
CA SER A 98 -1.11 0.51 10.32
C SER A 98 -1.47 1.95 10.69
N LYS A 99 -1.76 2.20 11.97
CA LYS A 99 -2.05 3.55 12.47
C LYS A 99 -0.91 4.52 12.17
N GLN A 100 0.35 4.15 12.42
CA GLN A 100 1.50 5.00 12.14
C GLN A 100 1.64 5.33 10.64
N THR A 101 1.29 4.38 9.77
CA THR A 101 1.37 4.55 8.31
C THR A 101 0.32 5.53 7.79
N TYR A 102 -0.91 5.45 8.32
CA TYR A 102 -2.08 6.12 7.73
C TYR A 102 -2.62 7.31 8.51
N ARG A 103 -2.14 7.54 9.75
CA ARG A 103 -2.63 8.64 10.58
C ARG A 103 -2.34 10.01 9.95
N GLY A 104 -3.38 10.84 9.87
CA GLY A 104 -3.29 12.20 9.35
C GLY A 104 -2.88 12.27 7.88
N LYS A 105 -3.19 11.23 7.10
CA LYS A 105 -2.92 11.17 5.65
C LYS A 105 -4.20 11.34 4.86
N ILE A 106 -4.06 11.86 3.65
CA ILE A 106 -5.07 11.72 2.60
C ILE A 106 -4.85 10.36 1.95
N ILE A 107 -5.85 9.49 2.02
CA ILE A 107 -5.79 8.14 1.45
C ILE A 107 -6.61 8.11 0.18
N LEU A 108 -5.96 7.82 -0.93
CA LEU A 108 -6.58 7.65 -2.23
C LEU A 108 -6.56 6.17 -2.59
N ALA A 109 -7.68 5.48 -2.40
CA ALA A 109 -7.77 4.03 -2.53
C ALA A 109 -8.72 3.63 -3.67
N LYS A 110 -8.33 2.62 -4.44
CA LYS A 110 -9.20 1.98 -5.43
C LYS A 110 -10.41 1.31 -4.75
N ASP A 111 -11.56 1.21 -5.43
CA ASP A 111 -12.79 0.70 -4.80
C ASP A 111 -12.70 -0.81 -4.51
N PHE A 112 -12.68 -1.19 -3.22
CA PHE A 112 -12.67 -2.60 -2.81
C PHE A 112 -13.94 -3.39 -3.17
N ARG A 113 -14.95 -2.76 -3.78
CA ARG A 113 -16.20 -3.42 -4.18
C ARG A 113 -16.24 -3.76 -5.66
N LYS A 114 -15.35 -3.19 -6.48
CA LYS A 114 -15.36 -3.32 -7.96
C LYS A 114 -14.16 -4.09 -8.49
N LYS A 115 -14.38 -4.99 -9.47
CA LYS A 115 -13.35 -5.71 -10.24
C LYS A 115 -12.21 -6.37 -9.43
N ILE A 116 -12.52 -6.85 -8.23
CA ILE A 116 -11.59 -7.61 -7.38
C ILE A 116 -12.24 -8.87 -6.80
N ASN A 117 -11.42 -9.86 -6.45
CA ASN A 117 -11.87 -11.11 -5.84
C ASN A 117 -12.36 -10.94 -4.39
N THR A 118 -13.01 -11.98 -3.88
CA THR A 118 -13.65 -12.00 -2.54
C THR A 118 -12.65 -11.75 -1.41
N ALA A 119 -11.44 -12.33 -1.49
CA ALA A 119 -10.42 -12.15 -0.48
C ALA A 119 -9.94 -10.70 -0.39
N GLN A 120 -9.70 -10.06 -1.55
CA GLN A 120 -9.33 -8.66 -1.63
C GLN A 120 -10.47 -7.74 -1.16
N ARG A 121 -11.73 -8.06 -1.49
CA ARG A 121 -12.91 -7.31 -0.99
C ARG A 121 -12.96 -7.30 0.53
N ARG A 122 -12.74 -8.46 1.17
CA ARG A 122 -12.68 -8.56 2.64
C ARG A 122 -11.53 -7.72 3.21
N ARG A 123 -10.32 -7.84 2.64
CA ARG A 123 -9.15 -7.06 3.08
C ARG A 123 -9.37 -5.56 2.92
N GLY A 124 -9.95 -5.13 1.81
CA GLY A 124 -10.25 -3.72 1.57
C GLY A 124 -11.32 -3.16 2.51
N TRP A 125 -12.35 -3.94 2.84
CA TRP A 125 -13.30 -3.55 3.87
C TRP A 125 -12.62 -3.40 5.25
N MET A 126 -11.83 -4.39 5.66
CA MET A 126 -11.07 -4.32 6.92
C MET A 126 -10.13 -3.12 6.95
N PHE A 127 -9.41 -2.88 5.85
CA PHE A 127 -8.52 -1.75 5.68
C PHE A 127 -9.26 -0.42 5.80
N LYS A 128 -10.38 -0.23 5.09
CA LYS A 128 -11.17 1.00 5.15
C LYS A 128 -11.65 1.29 6.56
N GLN A 129 -12.27 0.30 7.22
CA GLN A 129 -12.68 0.40 8.63
C GLN A 129 -11.53 0.80 9.55
N ALA A 130 -10.31 0.38 9.21
CA ALA A 130 -9.09 0.59 9.98
C ALA A 130 -8.20 1.76 9.50
N ALA A 131 -8.57 2.46 8.44
CA ALA A 131 -7.83 3.62 7.94
C ALA A 131 -8.66 4.90 8.16
N GLU A 132 -9.98 4.83 8.02
CA GLU A 132 -10.88 6.00 8.15
C GLU A 132 -10.88 6.64 9.54
N LYS A 133 -10.65 5.90 10.63
CA LYS A 133 -10.65 6.49 11.99
C LYS A 133 -9.39 7.33 12.29
N TRP A 134 -8.37 7.29 11.44
CA TRP A 134 -7.05 7.89 11.70
C TRP A 134 -6.58 8.77 10.54
N ALA A 135 -7.04 8.48 9.31
CA ALA A 135 -6.79 9.30 8.14
C ALA A 135 -7.36 10.71 8.33
N GLU A 136 -6.73 11.68 7.68
CA GLU A 136 -7.33 13.00 7.52
C GLU A 136 -8.52 12.94 6.56
N LYS A 137 -8.34 12.18 5.47
CA LYS A 137 -9.37 11.98 4.44
C LYS A 137 -9.20 10.61 3.81
N PHE A 138 -10.30 9.94 3.49
CA PHE A 138 -10.31 8.69 2.73
C PHE A 138 -11.20 8.87 1.52
N GLU A 139 -10.65 8.72 0.31
CA GLU A 139 -11.39 8.88 -0.94
C GLU A 139 -11.24 7.65 -1.82
N THR A 140 -12.36 7.26 -2.44
CA THR A 140 -12.34 6.27 -3.52
C THR A 140 -11.78 6.94 -4.78
N ALA A 141 -10.73 6.36 -5.34
CA ALA A 141 -9.92 7.01 -6.36
C ALA A 141 -10.23 6.59 -7.81
N ASP A 142 -11.08 5.59 -8.03
CA ASP A 142 -11.41 5.09 -9.37
C ASP A 142 -11.90 6.18 -10.33
N GLY A 143 -11.22 6.35 -11.46
CA GLY A 143 -11.52 7.39 -12.46
C GLY A 143 -11.26 8.83 -11.98
N GLY A 144 -10.71 8.99 -10.77
CA GLY A 144 -10.56 10.27 -10.09
C GLY A 144 -9.33 11.06 -10.53
N THR A 145 -9.44 12.39 -10.46
CA THR A 145 -8.32 13.33 -10.60
C THR A 145 -8.23 14.20 -9.35
N PHE A 146 -7.04 14.27 -8.75
CA PHE A 146 -6.78 14.97 -7.49
C PHE A 146 -5.68 16.00 -7.70
N GLN A 147 -5.90 17.23 -7.26
CA GLN A 147 -4.99 18.35 -7.46
C GLN A 147 -4.35 18.79 -6.14
N PHE A 148 -3.02 18.88 -6.13
CA PHE A 148 -2.22 19.41 -5.02
C PHE A 148 -1.29 20.49 -5.57
N GLY A 149 -1.63 21.77 -5.38
CA GLY A 149 -0.88 22.86 -6.01
C GLY A 149 -0.86 22.71 -7.54
N GLN A 150 0.33 22.60 -8.13
CA GLN A 150 0.52 22.33 -9.57
C GLN A 150 0.61 20.82 -9.90
N THR A 151 0.58 19.95 -8.90
CA THR A 151 0.67 18.51 -9.06
C THR A 151 -0.71 17.88 -9.24
N THR A 152 -0.89 17.16 -10.34
CA THR A 152 -2.11 16.39 -10.62
C THR A 152 -1.85 14.90 -10.46
N ILE A 153 -2.68 14.21 -9.68
CA ILE A 153 -2.69 12.75 -9.55
C ILE A 153 -3.95 12.23 -10.27
N ARG A 154 -3.77 11.31 -11.23
CA ARG A 154 -4.88 10.70 -11.97
C ARG A 154 -4.90 9.21 -11.74
N PHE A 155 -6.08 8.68 -11.49
CA PHE A 155 -6.32 7.26 -11.37
C PHE A 155 -7.17 6.80 -12.56
N PRO A 156 -6.76 5.73 -13.26
CA PRO A 156 -7.61 5.14 -14.29
C PRO A 156 -8.87 4.56 -13.65
N ASP A 157 -9.82 4.11 -14.47
CA ASP A 157 -10.89 3.23 -14.02
C ASP A 157 -10.33 1.92 -13.45
N PRO A 158 -11.12 1.19 -12.65
CA PRO A 158 -10.68 -0.11 -12.15
C PRO A 158 -10.50 -1.07 -13.34
N VAL A 159 -9.39 -1.81 -13.31
CA VAL A 159 -9.08 -2.92 -14.22
C VAL A 159 -9.31 -4.24 -13.49
N SER A 160 -9.59 -5.33 -14.21
CA SER A 160 -9.72 -6.66 -13.62
C SER A 160 -8.40 -7.09 -12.98
N HIS A 161 -8.46 -7.61 -11.74
CA HIS A 161 -7.31 -8.25 -11.08
C HIS A 161 -7.48 -9.78 -11.09
N GLY A 162 -6.66 -10.48 -11.89
CA GLY A 162 -6.63 -11.93 -12.03
C GLY A 162 -6.34 -12.34 -13.48
N GLU A 163 -6.06 -13.63 -13.70
CA GLU A 163 -6.22 -14.23 -15.03
C GLU A 163 -7.71 -14.14 -15.41
N ASP A 164 -7.98 -13.76 -16.66
CA ASP A 164 -9.24 -13.32 -17.25
C ASP A 164 -10.53 -13.89 -16.65
N GLU A 165 -11.54 -13.02 -16.46
CA GLU A 165 -13.00 -13.27 -16.34
C GLU A 165 -13.55 -14.47 -15.53
N SER A 166 -12.74 -15.32 -14.91
CA SER A 166 -13.21 -16.43 -14.11
C SER A 166 -13.16 -16.03 -12.64
N GLY A 167 -14.28 -15.51 -12.16
CA GLY A 167 -14.53 -15.33 -10.74
C GLY A 167 -14.33 -16.63 -9.97
N LEU A 168 -13.43 -16.60 -9.00
CA LEU A 168 -13.44 -17.44 -7.80
C LEU A 168 -13.25 -16.53 -6.57
#